data_AF-A0A7W3XSF7-F1
#
_entry.id   AF-A0A7W3XSF7-F1
#
_cell.length_a   1.000
_cell.length_b   1.000
_cell.length_c   1.000
_cell.angle_alpha   90.00
_cell.angle_beta   90.00
_cell.angle_gamma   90.00
#
_symmetry.space_group_name_H-M   'P 1'
#
loop_
_entity.id
_entity.type
_entity.pdbx_description
1 polymer ?
#
loop_
_entity_poly.entity_id
_entity_poly.type
_entity_poly.pdbx_seq_one_letter_code
_entity_poly.pdbx_strand_id
1 'polypeptide(L)'
;MWWVLVQNDDISTEYVEKMKKVYTPDISVLNSLEWLLIMVGAAGTIASTAVFVYWIYKLLMFIFAVSKGSRRWNDKRFWSYMGVSLLLIILFISGGIFLIISNLFDFL
;
A
#
# COMPACT_ATOMS: atom_id res chain seq x y z
N MET A 1 -21.80 -20.27 -49.50
CA MET A 1 -20.55 -19.67 -48.98
C MET A 1 -20.76 -18.34 -48.25
N TRP A 2 -21.80 -17.56 -48.56
CA TRP A 2 -22.14 -16.30 -47.87
C TRP A 2 -22.74 -16.46 -46.46
N TRP A 3 -23.49 -17.54 -46.20
CA TRP A 3 -24.12 -17.79 -44.89
C TRP A 3 -23.14 -18.10 -43.75
N VAL A 4 -21.93 -18.56 -44.07
CA VAL A 4 -20.89 -18.86 -43.07
C VAL A 4 -20.20 -17.60 -42.55
N LEU A 5 -20.12 -16.55 -43.38
CA LEU A 5 -19.51 -15.27 -43.00
C LEU A 5 -20.42 -14.46 -42.08
N VAL A 6 -21.73 -14.43 -42.37
CA VAL A 6 -22.74 -13.74 -41.54
C VAL A 6 -22.82 -14.32 -40.13
N GLN A 7 -22.82 -15.65 -40.00
CA GLN A 7 -22.89 -16.31 -38.68
C GLN A 7 -21.61 -16.10 -37.85
N ASN A 8 -20.46 -15.87 -38.49
CA ASN A 8 -19.20 -15.63 -37.79
C ASN A 8 -19.12 -14.19 -37.23
N ASP A 9 -19.68 -13.21 -37.94
CA ASP A 9 -19.76 -11.83 -37.46
C ASP A 9 -20.62 -11.73 -36.19
N ASP A 10 -21.83 -12.29 -36.20
CA ASP A 10 -22.75 -12.29 -35.04
C ASP A 10 -22.13 -12.91 -33.78
N ILE A 11 -21.48 -14.07 -33.96
CA ILE A 11 -20.81 -14.81 -32.89
C ILE A 11 -19.62 -14.01 -32.34
N SER A 12 -18.82 -13.38 -33.21
CA SER A 12 -17.66 -12.58 -32.78
C SER A 12 -18.07 -11.33 -32.00
N THR A 13 -19.14 -10.64 -32.42
CA THR A 13 -19.68 -9.48 -31.71
C THR A 13 -20.20 -9.84 -30.32
N GLU A 14 -20.90 -10.98 -30.19
CA GLU A 14 -21.39 -11.46 -28.90
C GLU A 14 -20.24 -11.82 -27.93
N TYR A 15 -19.15 -12.42 -28.44
CA TYR A 15 -17.96 -12.70 -27.64
C TYR A 15 -17.20 -11.42 -27.24
N VAL A 16 -17.07 -10.45 -28.13
CA VAL A 16 -16.42 -9.15 -27.84
C VAL A 16 -17.21 -8.38 -26.78
N GLU A 17 -18.54 -8.43 -26.83
CA GLU A 17 -19.41 -7.76 -25.87
C GLU A 17 -19.38 -8.44 -24.49
N LYS A 18 -19.34 -9.78 -24.44
CA LYS A 18 -19.11 -10.54 -23.20
C LYS A 18 -17.72 -10.28 -22.62
N MET A 19 -16.67 -10.22 -23.44
CA MET A 19 -15.34 -9.86 -22.97
C MET A 19 -15.29 -8.43 -22.42
N LYS A 20 -15.97 -7.47 -23.06
CA LYS A 20 -16.10 -6.10 -22.54
C LYS A 20 -16.81 -6.05 -21.18
N LYS A 21 -17.89 -6.82 -20.99
CA LYS A 21 -18.61 -6.89 -19.71
C LYS A 21 -17.81 -7.55 -18.58
N VAL A 22 -16.92 -8.49 -18.91
CA VAL A 22 -16.01 -9.12 -17.93
C VAL A 22 -14.82 -8.19 -17.60
N TYR A 23 -14.43 -7.30 -18.53
CA TYR A 23 -13.26 -6.42 -18.40
C TYR A 23 -13.56 -4.97 -18.00
N THR A 24 -14.81 -4.52 -17.96
CA THR A 24 -15.14 -3.24 -17.34
C THR A 24 -15.21 -3.46 -15.84
N PRO A 25 -14.16 -3.14 -15.06
CA PRO A 25 -14.31 -3.10 -13.61
C PRO A 25 -15.49 -2.17 -13.30
N ASP A 26 -16.47 -2.71 -12.58
CA ASP A 26 -17.68 -1.98 -12.19
C ASP A 26 -17.26 -0.63 -11.60
N ILE A 27 -17.71 0.48 -12.22
CA ILE A 27 -17.31 1.83 -11.81
C ILE A 27 -17.69 2.10 -10.35
N SER A 28 -18.74 1.44 -9.85
CA SER A 28 -19.11 1.46 -8.43
C SER A 28 -18.07 0.81 -7.52
N VAL A 29 -17.41 -0.26 -7.96
CA VAL A 29 -16.33 -0.94 -7.22
C VAL A 29 -15.06 -0.09 -7.27
N LEU A 30 -14.77 0.53 -8.42
CA LEU A 30 -13.64 1.44 -8.58
C LEU A 30 -13.74 2.66 -7.63
N ASN A 31 -14.91 3.30 -7.58
CA ASN A 31 -15.15 4.47 -6.73
C ASN A 31 -15.11 4.12 -5.22
N SER A 32 -15.60 2.92 -4.87
CA SER A 32 -15.51 2.44 -3.47
C SER A 32 -14.07 2.12 -3.06
N LEU A 33 -13.28 1.58 -3.98
CA LEU A 33 -11.88 1.27 -3.76
C LEU A 33 -11.03 2.54 -3.64
N GLU A 34 -11.30 3.56 -4.45
CA GLU A 34 -10.64 4.86 -4.39
C GLU A 34 -10.84 5.55 -3.04
N TRP A 35 -12.08 5.62 -2.55
CA TRP A 35 -12.37 6.20 -1.23
C TRP A 35 -11.70 5.41 -0.10
N LEU A 36 -11.68 4.07 -0.19
CA LEU A 36 -11.02 3.20 0.77
C LEU A 36 -9.50 3.43 0.76
N LEU A 37 -8.88 3.53 -0.43
CA LEU A 37 -7.46 3.83 -0.61
C LEU A 37 -7.08 5.20 -0.03
N ILE A 38 -7.90 6.23 -0.26
CA ILE A 38 -7.69 7.57 0.30
C ILE A 38 -7.77 7.52 1.84
N MET A 39 -8.77 6.85 2.39
CA MET A 39 -8.94 6.70 3.84
C MET A 39 -7.79 5.90 4.48
N VAL A 40 -7.38 4.79 3.86
CA VAL A 40 -6.25 3.98 4.34
C VAL A 40 -4.92 4.72 4.19
N GLY A 41 -4.74 5.48 3.12
CA GLY A 41 -3.57 6.32 2.91
C GLY A 41 -3.44 7.41 3.98
N ALA A 42 -4.53 8.13 4.26
CA ALA A 42 -4.57 9.19 5.28
C ALA A 42 -4.41 8.63 6.70
N ALA A 43 -5.16 7.58 7.05
CA ALA A 43 -5.02 6.91 8.34
C ALA A 43 -3.61 6.31 8.51
N GLY A 44 -3.06 5.74 7.44
CA GLY A 44 -1.72 5.17 7.40
C GLY A 44 -0.63 6.21 7.62
N THR A 45 -0.76 7.41 7.04
CA THR A 45 0.23 8.49 7.26
C THR A 45 0.20 9.00 8.69
N ILE A 46 -0.99 9.17 9.28
CA ILE A 46 -1.13 9.57 10.69
C ILE A 46 -0.54 8.50 11.61
N ALA A 47 -0.90 7.23 11.38
CA ALA A 47 -0.39 6.10 12.16
C ALA A 47 1.13 5.95 12.03
N SER A 48 1.67 6.03 10.82
CA SER A 48 3.11 5.95 10.55
C SER A 48 3.88 7.07 11.25
N THR A 49 3.34 8.30 11.20
CA THR A 49 3.93 9.45 11.90
C THR A 49 3.93 9.25 13.41
N ALA A 50 2.82 8.79 13.99
CA ALA A 50 2.73 8.51 15.42
C ALA A 50 3.72 7.42 15.88
N VAL A 51 3.83 6.34 15.10
CA VAL A 51 4.79 5.25 15.35
C VAL A 51 6.23 5.75 15.25
N PHE A 52 6.54 6.61 14.28
CA PHE A 52 7.86 7.21 14.12
C PHE A 52 8.24 8.11 15.30
N VAL A 53 7.32 8.96 15.76
CA VAL A 53 7.51 9.82 16.94
C VAL A 53 7.74 8.98 18.20
N TYR A 54 6.93 7.93 18.40
CA TYR A 54 7.11 7.01 19.53
C TYR A 54 8.46 6.29 19.48
N TRP A 55 8.89 5.88 18.28
CA TRP A 55 10.19 5.25 18.07
C TRP A 55 11.35 6.18 18.44
N ILE A 56 11.31 7.45 18.00
CA ILE A 56 12.30 8.48 18.35
C ILE A 56 12.35 8.71 19.86
N TYR A 57 11.18 8.84 20.50
CA TYR A 57 11.09 9.02 21.96
C TYR A 57 11.75 7.86 22.71
N LYS A 58 11.47 6.62 22.30
CA LYS A 58 12.03 5.42 22.91
C LYS A 58 13.55 5.34 22.72
N LEU A 59 14.05 5.78 21.57
CA LEU A 59 15.48 5.87 21.28
C LEU A 59 16.18 6.89 22.21
N LEU A 60 15.61 8.09 22.36
CA LEU A 60 16.11 9.12 23.27
C LEU A 60 16.14 8.64 24.73
N MET A 61 15.07 8.01 25.19
CA MET A 61 15.01 7.43 26.55
C MET A 61 16.10 6.37 26.74
N PHE A 62 16.37 5.53 25.74
CA PHE A 62 17.43 4.54 25.81
C PHE A 62 18.81 5.19 25.90
N ILE A 63 19.10 6.20 25.08
CA ILE A 63 20.36 6.95 25.15
C ILE A 63 20.55 7.58 26.53
N PHE A 64 19.48 8.18 27.09
CA PHE A 64 19.54 8.78 28.42
C PHE A 64 19.77 7.73 29.52
N ALA A 65 19.10 6.57 29.46
CA ALA A 65 19.29 5.48 30.40
C ALA A 65 20.71 4.87 30.33
N VAL A 66 21.27 4.82 29.12
CA VAL A 66 22.65 4.40 28.88
C VAL A 66 23.65 5.43 29.42
N SER A 67 23.39 6.73 29.23
CA SER A 67 24.23 7.81 29.79
C SER A 67 24.27 7.78 31.31
N LYS A 68 23.16 7.40 31.97
CA LYS A 68 23.09 7.17 33.42
C LYS A 68 23.74 5.87 33.89
N GLY A 69 24.32 5.06 33.00
CA GLY A 69 24.90 3.75 33.32
C GLY A 69 23.87 2.69 33.70
N SER A 70 22.57 2.99 33.61
CA SER A 70 21.47 2.09 33.99
C SER A 70 21.21 1.00 32.94
N ARG A 71 21.74 1.15 31.73
CA ARG A 71 21.61 0.17 30.64
C ARG A 71 22.91 0.01 29.88
N ARG A 72 23.17 -1.22 29.41
CA ARG A 72 24.31 -1.54 28.55
C ARG A 72 24.01 -1.16 27.11
N TRP A 73 24.98 -0.54 26.45
CA TRP A 73 24.94 -0.17 25.03
C TRP A 73 24.64 -1.36 24.11
N ASN A 74 25.12 -2.55 24.49
CA ASN A 74 25.03 -3.78 23.72
C ASN A 74 23.81 -4.64 24.06
N ASP A 75 22.70 -4.04 24.47
CA ASP A 75 21.46 -4.78 24.70
C ASP A 75 20.84 -5.22 23.36
N LYS A 76 21.19 -6.44 22.93
CA LYS A 76 20.72 -7.03 21.67
C LYS A 76 19.20 -7.09 21.57
N ARG A 77 18.48 -7.25 22.68
CA ARG A 77 17.00 -7.30 22.66
C ARG A 77 16.44 -5.93 22.31
N PHE A 78 16.96 -4.86 22.94
CA PHE A 78 16.53 -3.50 22.62
C PHE A 78 16.78 -3.16 21.14
N TRP A 79 17.97 -3.42 20.63
CA TRP A 79 18.32 -3.15 19.23
C TRP A 79 17.53 -4.00 18.24
N SER A 80 17.23 -5.26 18.57
CA SER A 80 16.36 -6.11 17.74
C SER A 80 14.95 -5.54 17.65
N TYR A 81 14.33 -5.16 18.76
CA TYR A 81 12.99 -4.55 18.74
C TYR A 81 12.99 -3.19 18.01
N MET A 82 14.04 -2.38 18.19
CA MET A 82 14.17 -1.10 17.48
C MET A 82 14.36 -1.29 15.97
N GLY A 83 15.16 -2.27 15.57
CA GLY A 83 15.39 -2.61 14.16
C GLY A 83 14.15 -3.17 13.49
N VAL A 84 13.41 -4.06 14.16
CA VAL A 84 12.13 -4.59 13.65
C VAL A 84 11.11 -3.46 13.47
N SER A 85 11.00 -2.55 14.45
CA SER A 85 10.10 -1.40 14.33
C SER A 85 10.51 -0.47 13.19
N LEU A 86 11.80 -0.24 12.99
CA LEU A 86 12.29 0.59 11.89
C LEU A 86 11.96 -0.04 10.53
N LEU A 87 12.17 -1.36 10.41
CA LEU A 87 11.86 -2.11 9.19
C LEU A 87 10.37 -2.05 8.86
N LEU A 88 9.50 -2.10 9.87
CA LEU A 88 8.05 -1.98 9.72
C LEU A 88 7.65 -0.59 9.21
N ILE A 89 8.28 0.48 9.73
CA ILE A 89 8.05 1.86 9.26
C ILE A 89 8.50 2.01 7.80
N ILE A 90 9.68 1.49 7.45
CA ILE A 90 10.22 1.55 6.09
C ILE A 90 9.31 0.81 5.11
N LEU A 91 8.83 -0.38 5.47
CA LEU A 91 7.90 -1.17 4.65
C LEU A 91 6.61 -0.40 4.39
N PHE A 92 6.11 0.31 5.42
CA PHE A 92 4.90 1.11 5.30
C PHE A 92 5.10 2.32 4.36
N ILE A 93 6.25 2.99 4.45
CA ILE A 93 6.61 4.09 3.55
C ILE A 93 6.79 3.59 2.11
N SER A 94 7.44 2.43 1.91
CA SER A 94 7.60 1.85 0.57
C SER A 94 6.27 1.45 -0.07
N GLY A 95 5.33 0.94 0.74
CA GLY A 95 3.97 0.65 0.28
C GLY A 95 3.21 1.92 -0.13
N GLY A 96 3.37 3.01 0.64
CA GLY A 96 2.80 4.32 0.30
C GLY A 96 3.33 4.90 -1.01
N ILE A 97 4.62 4.72 -1.30
CA ILE A 97 5.25 5.15 -2.57
C ILE A 97 4.63 4.41 -3.77
N PHE A 98 4.33 3.12 -3.63
CA PHE A 98 3.71 2.33 -4.71
C PHE A 98 2.31 2.84 -5.07
N LEU A 99 1.53 3.25 -4.06
CA LEU A 99 0.21 3.86 -4.24
C LEU A 99 0.28 5.25 -4.89
N ILE A 100 1.32 6.03 -4.59
CA ILE A 100 1.53 7.33 -5.24
C ILE A 100 1.88 7.12 -6.71
N ILE A 101 2.73 6.13 -7.02
CA ILE A 101 3.12 5.81 -8.40
C ILE A 101 1.92 5.32 -9.21
N SER A 102 1.05 4.48 -8.66
CA SER A 102 -0.15 4.02 -9.38
C SER A 102 -1.09 5.18 -9.71
N ASN A 103 -1.32 6.11 -8.77
CA ASN A 103 -2.12 7.30 -9.03
C ASN A 103 -1.48 8.24 -10.05
N LEU A 104 -0.14 8.34 -10.08
CA LEU A 104 0.57 9.15 -11.06
C LEU A 104 0.51 8.55 -12.47
N PHE A 105 0.55 7.22 -12.58
CA PHE A 105 0.45 6.50 -13.86
C PHE A 105 -0.97 6.50 -14.43
N ASP A 106 -2.01 6.46 -13.59
CA ASP A 106 -3.41 6.61 -14.03
C ASP A 106 -3.73 8.04 -14.50
N PHE A 107 -2.97 9.03 -14.02
CA PHE A 107 -3.15 10.44 -14.40
C PHE A 107 -2.43 10.81 -15.72
N LEU A 108 -1.49 9.98 -16.18
CA LEU A 108 -0.67 10.22 -17.39
C LEU A 108 -1.21 9.44 -18.60
#